data_AF-A0A2H0Y0C9-F1
#
_entry.id   AF-A0A2H0Y0C9-F1
#
_cell.length_a   1.000
_cell.length_b   1.000
_cell.length_c   1.000
_cell.angle_alpha   90.00
_cell.angle_beta   90.00
_cell.angle_gamma   90.00
#
_symmetry.space_group_name_H-M   'P 1'
#
loop_
_entity.id
_entity.type
_entity.pdbx_description
1 polymer ?
#
loop_
_entity_poly.entity_id
_entity_poly.type
_entity_poly.pdbx_seq_one_letter_code
_entity_poly.pdbx_strand_id
1 'polypeptide(L)'
;MASLWNDIKKNLGGWAAKAADKATEFSRDAAEKAEELTRLGKVKLDIFQINREIEKQFVKLGGIVYDMVSEQKKNIESSESIISLVEEIRNLEKKLRKKEEDYKNIKEGPKPEPQPVEKPKPQPSKKSHKAKEK
;
A
#
# COMPACT_ATOMS: atom_id res chain seq x y z
N MET A 1 6.46 52.60 32.98
CA MET A 1 7.21 52.07 31.82
C MET A 1 7.68 50.60 31.98
N ALA A 2 7.65 49.98 33.16
CA ALA A 2 8.03 48.57 33.35
C ALA A 2 7.01 47.54 32.80
N SER A 3 5.74 47.91 32.64
CA SER A 3 4.69 47.02 32.13
C SER A 3 4.90 46.63 30.66
N LEU A 4 5.32 47.58 29.81
CA LEU A 4 5.54 47.34 28.38
C LEU A 4 6.67 46.34 28.10
N TRP A 5 7.75 46.36 28.89
CA TRP A 5 8.84 45.38 28.78
C TRP A 5 8.40 43.98 29.23
N ASN A 6 7.59 43.90 30.29
CA ASN A 6 7.04 42.64 30.75
C ASN A 6 6.04 42.04 29.77
N ASP A 7 5.20 42.86 29.13
CA ASP A 7 4.24 42.42 28.11
C ASP A 7 4.96 41.93 26.84
N ILE A 8 6.04 42.60 26.43
CA ILE A 8 6.91 42.12 25.35
C ILE A 8 7.52 40.77 25.71
N LYS A 9 8.13 40.61 26.88
CA LYS A 9 8.78 39.35 27.30
C LYS A 9 7.77 38.19 27.43
N LYS A 10 6.55 38.49 27.89
CA LYS A 10 5.47 37.52 28.06
C LYS A 10 4.88 37.08 26.70
N ASN A 11 4.70 38.02 25.77
CA ASN A 11 4.37 37.70 24.39
C ASN A 11 5.56 37.02 23.66
N LEU A 12 6.81 37.31 24.08
CA LEU A 12 8.02 36.74 23.52
C LEU A 12 8.10 35.23 23.77
N GLY A 13 7.91 34.85 25.03
CA GLY A 13 7.85 33.45 25.44
C GLY A 13 6.68 32.71 24.80
N GLY A 14 5.53 33.38 24.63
CA GLY A 14 4.37 32.82 23.96
C GLY A 14 4.58 32.53 22.47
N TRP A 15 5.27 33.40 21.72
CA TRP A 15 5.60 33.09 20.32
C TRP A 15 6.72 32.08 20.18
N ALA A 16 7.72 32.11 21.08
CA ALA A 16 8.81 31.14 21.07
C ALA A 16 8.30 29.73 21.35
N ALA A 17 7.41 29.57 22.34
CA ALA A 17 6.75 28.30 22.62
C ALA A 17 5.88 27.83 21.44
N LYS A 18 5.03 28.71 20.89
CA LYS A 18 4.21 28.38 19.70
C LYS A 18 5.06 28.05 18.46
N ALA A 19 6.21 28.69 18.29
CA ALA A 19 7.14 28.40 17.21
C ALA A 19 7.84 27.07 17.42
N ALA A 20 8.22 26.74 18.66
CA ALA A 20 8.78 25.44 19.01
C ALA A 20 7.77 24.32 18.79
N ASP A 21 6.55 24.46 19.29
CA ASP A 21 5.46 23.47 19.12
C ASP A 21 5.16 23.25 17.63
N LYS A 22 5.02 24.34 16.88
CA LYS A 22 4.78 24.30 15.43
C LYS A 22 5.96 23.66 14.69
N ALA A 23 7.20 24.00 15.03
CA ALA A 23 8.38 23.39 14.44
C ALA A 23 8.46 21.88 14.74
N THR A 24 8.10 21.46 15.95
CA THR A 24 8.02 20.04 16.30
C THR A 24 6.95 19.30 15.51
N GLU A 25 5.76 19.87 15.34
CA GLU A 25 4.70 19.31 14.50
C GLU A 25 5.15 19.20 13.03
N PHE A 26 5.72 20.27 12.46
CA PHE A 26 6.27 20.24 11.10
C PHE A 26 7.39 19.20 10.94
N SER A 27 8.25 19.05 11.96
CA SER A 27 9.34 18.08 11.92
C SER A 27 8.81 16.64 11.93
N ARG A 28 7.74 16.37 12.68
CA ARG A 28 7.10 15.07 12.74
C ARG A 28 6.38 14.74 11.44
N ASP A 29 5.57 15.66 10.92
CA ASP A 29 4.85 15.48 9.64
C ASP A 29 5.82 15.29 8.47
N ALA A 30 6.95 16.02 8.47
CA ALA A 30 7.99 15.87 7.45
C ALA A 30 8.70 14.52 7.56
N ALA A 31 8.98 14.05 8.78
CA ALA A 31 9.60 12.75 8.99
C ALA A 31 8.66 11.60 8.55
N GLU A 32 7.38 11.65 8.92
CA GLU A 32 6.37 10.66 8.53
C GLU A 32 6.23 10.61 6.99
N LYS A 33 6.10 11.78 6.32
CA LYS A 33 6.05 11.84 4.85
C LYS A 33 7.34 11.38 4.17
N ALA A 34 8.50 11.69 4.75
CA ALA A 34 9.79 11.25 4.20
C ALA A 34 9.94 9.73 4.30
N GLU A 35 9.46 9.12 5.39
CA GLU A 35 9.44 7.67 5.57
C GLU A 35 8.52 7.00 4.53
N GLU A 36 7.30 7.53 4.34
CA GLU A 36 6.36 7.05 3.33
C GLU A 36 6.95 7.13 1.91
N LEU A 37 7.55 8.28 1.55
CA LEU A 37 8.20 8.47 0.25
C LEU A 37 9.37 7.50 0.06
N THR A 38 10.17 7.28 1.10
CA THR A 38 11.27 6.31 1.07
C THR A 38 10.74 4.90 0.84
N ARG A 39 9.65 4.52 1.51
CA ARG A 39 9.02 3.21 1.37
C ARG A 39 8.43 3.01 -0.03
N LEU A 40 7.71 4.01 -0.55
CA LEU A 40 7.20 4.02 -1.93
C LEU A 40 8.34 3.91 -2.95
N GLY A 41 9.45 4.63 -2.72
CA GLY A 41 10.63 4.58 -3.58
C GLY A 41 11.24 3.19 -3.66
N LYS A 42 11.38 2.50 -2.52
CA LYS A 42 11.87 1.11 -2.48
C LYS A 42 10.95 0.17 -3.26
N VAL A 43 9.64 0.22 -3.01
CA VAL A 43 8.69 -0.67 -3.71
C VAL A 43 8.66 -0.38 -5.21
N LYS A 44 8.75 0.89 -5.62
CA LYS A 44 8.80 1.27 -7.03
C LYS A 44 10.06 0.73 -7.73
N LEU A 45 11.20 0.74 -7.03
CA LEU A 45 12.43 0.14 -7.53
C LEU A 45 12.30 -1.38 -7.70
N ASP A 46 11.69 -2.07 -6.73
CA ASP A 46 11.40 -3.51 -6.83
C ASP A 46 10.50 -3.83 -8.04
N ILE A 47 9.42 -3.06 -8.23
CA ILE A 47 8.51 -3.19 -9.39
C ILE A 47 9.29 -3.04 -10.70
N PHE A 48 10.13 -2.01 -10.79
CA PHE A 48 10.96 -1.77 -11.97
C PHE A 48 11.92 -2.94 -12.26
N GLN A 49 12.55 -3.49 -11.23
CA GLN A 49 13.45 -4.64 -11.38
C GLN A 49 12.70 -5.89 -11.86
N ILE A 50 11.53 -6.19 -11.29
CA ILE A 50 10.70 -7.34 -11.68
C ILE A 50 10.24 -7.18 -13.13
N ASN A 51 9.78 -5.98 -13.55
CA ASN A 51 9.40 -5.72 -14.94
C ASN A 51 10.56 -5.98 -15.90
N ARG A 52 11.76 -5.49 -15.58
CA ARG A 52 12.96 -5.75 -16.39
C ARG A 52 13.31 -7.24 -16.45
N GLU A 53 13.05 -7.98 -15.39
CA GLU A 53 13.25 -9.43 -15.38
C GLU A 53 12.23 -10.16 -16.27
N ILE A 54 10.96 -9.78 -16.20
CA ILE A 54 9.90 -10.27 -17.10
C ILE A 54 10.26 -10.00 -18.57
N GLU A 55 10.69 -8.79 -18.90
CA GLU A 55 11.15 -8.42 -20.25
C GLU A 55 12.28 -9.34 -20.73
N LYS A 56 13.28 -9.59 -19.90
CA LYS A 56 14.38 -10.51 -20.24
C LYS A 56 13.88 -11.92 -20.51
N GLN A 57 12.92 -12.42 -19.73
CA GLN A 57 12.36 -13.75 -19.96
C GLN A 57 11.54 -13.81 -21.26
N PHE A 58 10.79 -12.75 -21.60
CA PHE A 58 10.12 -12.66 -22.90
C PHE A 58 11.09 -12.62 -24.07
N VAL A 59 12.22 -11.90 -23.95
CA VAL A 59 13.27 -11.88 -24.99
C VAL A 59 13.84 -13.29 -25.20
N LYS A 60 14.17 -14.01 -24.12
CA LYS A 60 14.66 -15.39 -24.21
C LYS A 60 13.63 -16.32 -24.83
N LEU A 61 12.37 -16.25 -24.37
CA LEU A 61 11.27 -17.05 -24.90
C LEU A 61 11.09 -16.80 -26.40
N GLY A 62 11.08 -15.53 -26.81
CA GLY A 62 10.97 -15.13 -28.21
C GLY A 62 12.13 -15.66 -29.06
N GLY A 63 13.36 -15.61 -28.55
CA GLY A 63 14.53 -16.18 -29.22
C GLY A 63 14.42 -17.68 -29.42
N ILE A 64 14.05 -18.43 -28.37
CA ILE A 64 13.87 -19.88 -28.46
C ILE A 64 12.76 -20.24 -29.44
N VAL A 65 11.62 -19.55 -29.39
CA VAL A 65 10.51 -19.79 -30.33
C VAL A 65 10.92 -19.45 -31.76
N TYR A 66 11.64 -18.35 -31.97
CA TYR A 66 12.16 -17.97 -33.28
C TYR A 66 13.07 -19.06 -33.85
N ASP A 67 14.02 -19.57 -33.07
CA ASP A 67 14.94 -20.64 -33.50
C ASP A 67 14.17 -21.92 -33.82
N MET A 68 13.23 -22.32 -32.97
CA MET A 68 12.40 -23.51 -33.18
C MET A 68 11.54 -23.43 -34.44
N VAL A 69 10.94 -22.27 -34.72
CA VAL A 69 10.14 -22.05 -35.94
C VAL A 69 11.06 -22.05 -37.17
N SER A 70 12.21 -21.39 -37.09
CA SER A 70 13.19 -21.33 -38.19
C SER A 70 13.73 -22.71 -38.55
N GLU A 71 13.95 -23.57 -37.56
CA GLU A 71 14.37 -24.96 -37.72
C GLU A 71 13.22 -25.94 -38.03
N GLN A 72 11.99 -25.45 -38.20
CA GLN A 72 10.78 -26.26 -38.42
C GLN A 72 10.55 -27.36 -37.37
N LYS A 73 10.95 -27.09 -36.12
CA LYS A 73 10.70 -28.01 -35.01
C LYS A 73 9.20 -28.12 -34.74
N LYS A 74 8.73 -29.35 -34.56
CA LYS A 74 7.35 -29.66 -34.16
C LYS A 74 7.22 -29.65 -32.63
N ASN A 75 6.00 -29.50 -32.12
CA ASN A 75 5.66 -29.59 -30.70
C ASN A 75 6.34 -28.54 -29.81
N ILE A 76 6.35 -27.28 -30.26
CA ILE A 76 6.92 -26.13 -29.52
C ILE A 76 6.27 -26.01 -28.12
N GLU A 77 4.97 -26.26 -28.03
CA GLU A 77 4.18 -26.23 -26.80
C GLU A 77 4.55 -27.32 -25.79
N SER A 78 5.20 -28.40 -26.23
CA SER A 78 5.67 -29.49 -25.37
C SER A 78 7.13 -29.33 -24.98
N SER A 79 7.79 -28.27 -25.45
CA SER A 79 9.19 -28.01 -25.12
C SER A 79 9.33 -27.64 -23.65
N GLU A 80 10.11 -28.44 -22.91
CA GLU A 80 10.42 -28.20 -21.49
C GLU A 80 11.02 -26.82 -21.25
N SER A 81 11.87 -26.33 -22.16
CA SER A 81 12.46 -24.99 -22.09
C SER A 81 11.42 -23.88 -22.21
N ILE A 82 10.37 -24.08 -23.01
CA ILE A 82 9.28 -23.12 -23.17
C ILE A 82 8.36 -23.16 -21.96
N ILE A 83 7.99 -24.36 -21.51
CA ILE A 83 7.12 -24.55 -20.34
C ILE A 83 7.75 -23.90 -19.11
N SER A 84 9.02 -24.17 -18.85
CA SER A 84 9.75 -23.58 -17.72
C SER A 84 9.84 -22.05 -17.78
N LEU A 85 10.12 -21.46 -18.96
CA LEU A 85 10.12 -20.00 -19.13
C LEU A 85 8.74 -19.38 -18.90
N VAL A 86 7.68 -20.01 -19.40
CA VAL A 86 6.30 -19.53 -19.18
C VAL A 86 5.94 -19.59 -17.69
N GLU A 87 6.33 -20.64 -16.98
CA GLU A 87 6.12 -20.73 -15.53
C GLU A 87 6.91 -19.67 -14.76
N GLU A 88 8.16 -19.43 -15.14
CA GLU A 88 8.99 -18.38 -14.55
C GLU A 88 8.34 -16.99 -14.73
N ILE A 89 7.90 -16.67 -15.96
CA ILE A 89 7.18 -15.42 -16.27
C ILE A 89 5.92 -15.30 -15.40
N ARG A 90 5.09 -16.35 -15.33
CA ARG A 90 3.88 -16.34 -14.47
C ARG A 90 4.20 -16.09 -13.00
N ASN A 91 5.30 -16.65 -12.51
CA ASN A 91 5.74 -16.45 -11.13
C ASN A 91 6.22 -15.02 -10.89
N LEU A 92 6.95 -14.43 -11.84
CA LEU A 92 7.36 -13.03 -11.79
C LEU A 92 6.16 -12.09 -11.85
N GLU A 93 5.19 -12.34 -12.72
CA GLU A 93 3.94 -11.56 -12.79
C GLU A 93 3.12 -11.62 -11.49
N LYS A 94 3.08 -12.78 -10.82
CA LYS A 94 2.46 -12.90 -9.49
C LYS A 94 3.18 -12.03 -8.46
N LYS A 95 4.51 -12.03 -8.47
CA LYS A 95 5.33 -11.17 -7.59
C LYS A 95 5.11 -9.69 -7.90
N LEU A 96 5.04 -9.33 -9.18
CA LEU A 96 4.75 -7.97 -9.65
C LEU A 96 3.42 -7.47 -9.10
N ARG A 97 2.33 -8.23 -9.32
CA ARG A 97 1.00 -7.87 -8.83
C ARG A 97 0.97 -7.63 -7.32
N LYS A 98 1.66 -8.48 -6.56
CA LYS A 98 1.77 -8.31 -5.10
C LYS A 98 2.49 -7.01 -4.74
N LYS A 99 3.59 -6.68 -5.42
CA LYS A 99 4.35 -5.44 -5.18
C LYS A 99 3.58 -4.19 -5.60
N GLU A 100 2.81 -4.25 -6.68
CA GLU A 100 1.90 -3.18 -7.10
C GLU A 100 0.78 -2.95 -6.08
N GLU A 101 0.24 -4.03 -5.50
CA GLU A 101 -0.72 -3.95 -4.40
C GLU A 101 -0.09 -3.35 -3.15
N ASP A 102 1.13 -3.77 -2.78
CA ASP A 102 1.89 -3.16 -1.67
C ASP A 102 2.10 -1.65 -1.89
N TYR A 103 2.48 -1.25 -3.11
CA TYR A 103 2.65 0.16 -3.47
C TYR A 103 1.34 0.94 -3.32
N LYS A 104 0.22 0.37 -3.78
CA LYS A 104 -1.10 0.97 -3.66
C LYS A 104 -1.50 1.13 -2.19
N ASN A 105 -1.29 0.11 -1.37
CA ASN A 105 -1.61 0.14 0.06
C ASN A 105 -0.78 1.20 0.82
N ILE A 106 0.50 1.38 0.48
CA ILE A 106 1.33 2.43 1.08
C ILE A 106 0.85 3.81 0.63
N LYS A 107 0.45 3.96 -0.65
CA LYS A 107 0.01 5.23 -1.22
C LYS A 107 -1.38 5.68 -0.74
N GLU A 108 -2.31 4.74 -0.56
CA GLU A 108 -3.68 5.02 -0.11
C GLU A 108 -3.79 5.19 1.42
N GLY A 109 -2.72 4.88 2.17
CA GLY A 109 -2.74 4.84 3.62
C GLY A 109 -3.58 3.66 4.16
N PRO A 110 -3.66 3.48 5.49
CA PRO A 110 -4.49 2.42 6.06
C PRO A 110 -5.95 2.60 5.67
N LYS A 111 -6.52 1.61 4.97
CA LYS A 111 -7.98 1.52 4.79
C LYS A 111 -8.61 1.43 6.19
N PRO A 112 -9.69 2.17 6.49
CA PRO A 112 -10.40 1.96 7.74
C PRO A 112 -10.77 0.49 7.82
N GLU A 113 -10.40 -0.16 8.93
CA GLU A 113 -10.79 -1.54 9.21
C GLU A 113 -12.31 -1.66 9.03
N PRO A 114 -12.83 -2.72 8.39
CA PRO A 114 -14.25 -2.98 8.42
C PRO A 114 -14.65 -3.12 9.89
N GLN A 115 -15.35 -2.11 10.42
CA GLN A 115 -15.96 -2.21 11.73
C GLN A 115 -16.83 -3.47 11.73
N PRO A 116 -16.74 -4.34 12.75
CA PRO A 116 -17.62 -5.48 12.86
C PRO A 116 -19.06 -4.98 12.73
N VAL A 117 -19.75 -5.42 11.68
CA VAL A 117 -21.17 -5.11 11.50
C VAL A 117 -21.88 -5.72 12.72
N GLU A 118 -22.31 -4.89 13.66
CA GLU A 118 -23.18 -5.33 14.75
C GLU A 118 -24.43 -5.94 14.11
N LYS A 119 -24.55 -7.26 14.17
CA LYS A 119 -25.78 -7.95 13.83
C LYS A 119 -26.90 -7.32 14.67
N PRO A 120 -28.04 -6.92 14.07
CA PRO A 120 -29.14 -6.35 14.84
C PRO A 120 -29.55 -7.35 15.92
N LYS A 121 -29.46 -6.94 17.19
CA LYS A 121 -29.91 -7.74 18.34
C LYS A 121 -31.38 -8.12 18.13
N PRO A 122 -31.77 -9.39 18.32
CA PRO A 122 -33.17 -9.80 18.25
C PRO A 122 -33.96 -9.04 19.32
N GLN A 123 -35.00 -8.32 18.89
CA GLN A 123 -35.93 -7.65 19.79
C GLN A 123 -36.62 -8.68 20.69
N PRO A 124 -36.71 -8.47 22.01
CA PRO A 124 -37.43 -9.38 22.88
C PRO A 124 -38.93 -9.32 22.56
N SER A 125 -39.49 -10.48 22.22
CA SER A 125 -40.92 -10.68 22.02
C SER A 125 -41.69 -10.25 23.28
N LYS A 126 -42.59 -9.27 23.12
CA LYS A 126 -43.51 -8.87 24.19
C LYS A 126 -44.40 -10.06 24.51
N LYS A 127 -44.14 -10.71 25.66
CA LYS A 127 -45.10 -11.58 26.34
C LYS A 127 -46.32 -10.74 26.71
N SER A 128 -47.41 -10.90 25.96
CA SER A 128 -48.73 -10.41 26.37
C SER A 128 -49.25 -11.29 27.51
N HIS A 129 -49.03 -10.86 28.76
CA HIS A 129 -49.75 -11.40 29.90
C HIS A 129 -51.18 -10.82 29.94
N LYS A 130 -52.15 -11.74 29.89
CA LYS A 130 -53.55 -11.60 30.30
C LYS A 130 -53.68 -11.03 31.73
N ALA A 131 -54.62 -10.09 31.94
CA ALA A 131 -55.53 -9.96 33.11
C ALA A 131 -56.17 -8.55 33.09
N LYS A 132 -57.49 -8.40 32.89
CA LYS A 132 -58.61 -8.44 33.86
C LYS A 132 -58.98 -7.04 34.40
N GLU A 133 -60.28 -6.74 34.33
CA GLU A 133 -61.15 -5.93 35.22
C GLU A 133 -60.63 -4.53 35.66
N LYS A 134 -61.39 -3.45 35.47
CA LYS A 134 -62.76 -3.18 35.91
C LYS A 134 -63.40 -2.08 35.06
#